data_AF-A0A2G9TB31-F1
#
_entry.id   AF-A0A2G9TB31-F1
#
_cell.length_a   1.000
_cell.length_b   1.000
_cell.length_c   1.000
_cell.angle_alpha   90.00
_cell.angle_beta   90.00
_cell.angle_gamma   90.00
#
_symmetry.space_group_name_H-M   'P 1'
#
loop_
_entity.id
_entity.type
_entity.pdbx_description
1 polymer ?
#
loop_
_entity_poly.entity_id
_entity_poly.type
_entity_poly.pdbx_seq_one_letter_code
_entity_poly.pdbx_strand_id
1 'polypeptide(L)'
;LQSSNRHVIVASAKNVPAYEKAEDPAFVLKNNIPIDTKHYLTNQLAKPLARIFEPILGDRAERTLVEGEHTRVRTVVQSKVGGLAAFTKKMVTCLGFVLTR
;
A
#
# COMPACT_ATOMS: atom_id res chain seq x y z
N LEU A 1 15.52 13.05 -22.82
CA LEU A 1 14.09 13.05 -22.42
C LEU A 1 14.05 12.84 -20.92
N GLN A 2 14.00 13.93 -20.16
CA GLN A 2 13.95 13.93 -18.70
C GLN A 2 12.75 13.10 -18.25
N SER A 3 13.00 11.88 -17.79
CA SER A 3 12.04 11.20 -16.93
C SER A 3 11.93 12.08 -15.69
N SER A 4 10.79 12.75 -15.54
CA SER A 4 10.48 13.49 -14.32
C SER A 4 10.75 12.56 -13.13
N ASN A 5 11.67 12.92 -12.24
CA ASN A 5 12.06 12.15 -11.04
C ASN A 5 10.82 11.83 -10.18
N ARG A 6 10.07 10.79 -10.56
CA ARG A 6 8.87 10.33 -9.90
C ARG A 6 9.16 8.93 -9.40
N HIS A 7 9.07 8.76 -8.10
CA HIS A 7 9.27 7.48 -7.44
C HIS A 7 8.00 7.08 -6.71
N VAL A 8 7.79 5.78 -6.56
CA VAL A 8 6.70 5.21 -5.76
C VAL A 8 7.33 4.33 -4.69
N ILE A 9 6.85 4.45 -3.45
CA ILE A 9 7.25 3.58 -2.35
C ILE A 9 6.57 2.21 -2.49
N VAL A 10 7.37 1.16 -2.71
CA VAL A 10 6.91 -0.22 -2.82
C VAL A 10 6.85 -0.92 -1.46
N ALA A 11 6.02 -1.94 -1.36
CA ALA A 11 5.92 -2.78 -0.18
C ALA A 11 7.19 -3.63 -0.04
N SER A 12 7.79 -3.62 1.15
CA SER A 12 8.97 -4.40 1.49
C SER A 12 8.91 -4.82 2.97
N ALA A 13 9.94 -5.51 3.45
CA ALA A 13 10.03 -5.97 4.83
C ALA A 13 9.91 -4.82 5.84
N LYS A 14 9.48 -5.16 7.06
CA LYS A 14 9.39 -4.20 8.18
C LYS A 14 10.79 -3.66 8.47
N ASN A 15 10.88 -2.36 8.75
CA ASN A 15 12.12 -1.62 9.09
C ASN A 15 13.13 -1.39 7.95
N VAL A 16 12.78 -1.69 6.69
CA VAL A 16 13.59 -1.24 5.55
C VAL A 16 13.44 0.28 5.40
N PRO A 17 14.54 1.03 5.23
CA PRO A 17 14.49 2.48 5.09
C PRO A 17 13.73 2.90 3.82
N ALA A 18 13.08 4.05 3.87
CA ALA A 18 12.20 4.50 2.79
C ALA A 18 12.94 4.73 1.45
N TYR A 19 14.23 5.06 1.50
CA TYR A 19 15.02 5.29 0.29
C TYR A 19 15.28 4.01 -0.52
N GLU A 20 15.36 2.85 0.14
CA GLU A 20 15.50 1.54 -0.53
C GLU A 20 14.18 1.01 -1.10
N LYS A 21 13.06 1.60 -0.67
CA LYS A 21 11.72 1.24 -1.15
C LYS A 21 11.26 2.09 -2.32
N ALA A 22 12.05 3.08 -2.74
CA ALA A 22 11.68 3.98 -3.81
C ALA A 22 11.99 3.35 -5.18
N GLU A 23 10.95 3.12 -5.97
CA GLU A 23 11.06 2.50 -7.29
C GLU A 23 10.44 3.38 -8.39
N ASP A 24 10.85 3.14 -9.63
CA ASP A 24 10.29 3.83 -10.79
C ASP A 24 8.87 3.33 -11.13
N PRO A 25 7.87 4.23 -11.34
CA PRO A 25 6.51 3.84 -11.66
C PRO A 25 6.38 2.91 -12.87
N ALA A 26 7.20 3.07 -13.91
CA ALA A 26 7.11 2.24 -15.10
C ALA A 26 7.58 0.81 -14.81
N PHE A 27 8.61 0.66 -13.96
CA PHE A 27 9.06 -0.64 -13.48
C PHE A 27 8.02 -1.33 -12.59
N VAL A 28 7.41 -0.60 -11.65
CA VAL A 28 6.35 -1.11 -10.77
C VAL A 28 5.17 -1.63 -11.58
N LEU A 29 4.73 -0.88 -12.59
CA LEU A 29 3.62 -1.27 -13.47
C LEU A 29 3.93 -2.56 -14.26
N LYS A 30 5.12 -2.65 -14.86
CA LYS A 30 5.53 -3.81 -15.65
C LYS A 30 5.55 -5.10 -14.81
N ASN A 31 6.01 -4.99 -13.57
CA ASN A 31 6.28 -6.12 -12.68
C ASN A 31 5.17 -6.41 -11.65
N ASN A 32 4.12 -5.58 -11.62
CA ASN A 32 3.02 -5.67 -10.65
C ASN A 32 3.53 -5.67 -9.20
N ILE A 33 4.51 -4.81 -8.92
CA ILE A 33 5.12 -4.73 -7.59
C ILE A 33 4.09 -4.12 -6.62
N PRO A 34 3.81 -4.75 -5.46
CA PRO A 34 2.88 -4.22 -4.49
C PRO A 34 3.35 -2.87 -3.94
N ILE A 35 2.41 -1.95 -3.75
CA ILE A 35 2.67 -0.61 -3.21
C ILE A 35 2.49 -0.64 -1.69
N ASP A 36 3.30 0.11 -0.95
CA ASP A 36 3.17 0.23 0.52
C ASP A 36 2.00 1.15 0.89
N THR A 37 0.78 0.63 0.83
CA THR A 37 -0.45 1.38 1.18
C THR A 37 -0.43 1.92 2.60
N LYS A 38 0.26 1.25 3.54
CA LYS A 38 0.37 1.72 4.92
C LYS A 38 1.21 3.00 4.99
N HIS A 39 2.34 3.03 4.29
CA HIS A 39 3.19 4.22 4.23
C HIS A 39 2.43 5.44 3.70
N TYR A 40 1.67 5.31 2.62
CA TYR A 40 0.88 6.42 2.08
C TYR A 40 -0.22 6.87 3.04
N LEU A 41 -0.91 5.91 3.68
CA LEU A 41 -1.97 6.24 4.64
C LEU A 41 -1.43 7.01 5.85
N THR A 42 -0.34 6.54 6.47
CA THR A 42 0.17 7.15 7.71
C THR A 42 1.00 8.41 7.46
N ASN A 43 1.83 8.43 6.41
CA ASN A 43 2.81 9.49 6.24
C ASN A 43 2.30 10.64 5.38
N GLN A 44 1.34 10.38 4.48
CA GLN A 44 0.83 11.39 3.55
C GLN A 44 -0.62 11.78 3.85
N LEU A 45 -1.50 10.82 4.11
CA LEU A 45 -2.94 11.10 4.24
C LEU A 45 -3.38 11.39 5.67
N ALA A 46 -2.79 10.74 6.68
CA ALA A 46 -3.25 10.86 8.07
C ALA A 46 -3.21 12.31 8.59
N LYS A 47 -2.09 13.01 8.42
CA LYS A 47 -1.92 14.37 8.96
C LYS A 47 -2.85 15.41 8.32
N PRO A 48 -2.99 15.48 6.97
CA PRO A 48 -3.97 16.37 6.35
C PRO A 48 -5.41 16.04 6.74
N LEU A 49 -5.77 14.76 6.80
CA LEU A 49 -7.12 14.34 7.18
C LEU A 49 -7.44 14.69 8.63
N ALA A 50 -6.52 14.43 9.56
CA ALA A 50 -6.66 14.80 10.96
C ALA A 50 -6.94 16.30 11.09
N ARG A 51 -6.18 17.16 10.40
CA ARG A 51 -6.37 18.62 10.43
C ARG A 51 -7.76 19.09 9.95
N ILE A 52 -8.35 18.38 8.98
CA ILE A 52 -9.69 18.71 8.47
C ILE A 52 -10.78 18.29 9.47
N PHE A 53 -10.59 17.14 10.12
CA PHE A 53 -11.60 16.52 10.98
C PHE A 53 -11.44 16.83 12.47
N GLU A 54 -10.32 17.43 12.88
CA GLU A 54 -10.02 17.84 14.26
C GLU A 54 -11.13 18.70 14.89
N PRO A 55 -11.74 19.69 14.21
CA PRO A 55 -12.83 20.47 14.80
C PRO A 55 -14.10 19.67 15.10
N ILE A 56 -14.27 18.49 14.49
CA ILE A 56 -15.47 17.66 14.59
C ILE A 56 -15.24 16.49 15.55
N LEU A 57 -14.09 15.84 15.44
CA LEU A 57 -13.75 14.59 16.13
C LEU A 57 -12.74 14.79 17.29
N GLY A 58 -12.18 15.99 17.42
CA GLY A 58 -11.14 16.32 18.40
C GLY A 58 -9.85 15.53 18.19
N ASP A 59 -9.08 15.36 19.27
CA ASP A 59 -7.76 14.73 19.28
C ASP A 59 -7.73 13.26 18.80
N ARG A 60 -8.91 12.62 18.67
CA ARG A 60 -9.03 11.22 18.25
C ARG A 60 -9.19 11.05 16.74
N ALA A 61 -9.32 12.15 15.99
CA ALA A 61 -9.58 12.13 14.55
C ALA A 61 -8.58 11.24 13.77
N GLU A 62 -7.28 11.36 14.06
CA GLU A 62 -6.25 10.60 13.35
C GLU A 62 -6.41 9.08 13.56
N ARG A 63 -6.58 8.64 14.81
CA ARG A 63 -6.74 7.21 15.13
C ARG A 63 -8.02 6.64 14.57
N THR A 64 -9.14 7.35 14.71
CA THR A 64 -10.43 6.87 14.22
C THR A 64 -10.48 6.75 12.69
N LEU A 65 -9.74 7.59 11.96
CA LEU A 65 -9.72 7.55 10.49
C LEU A 65 -8.73 6.52 9.94
N VAL A 66 -7.59 6.31 10.61
CA VAL A 66 -6.53 5.43 10.13
C VAL A 66 -6.70 3.99 10.64
N GLU A 67 -7.26 3.83 11.84
CA GLU A 67 -7.41 2.55 12.53
C GLU A 67 -8.90 2.24 12.74
N GLY A 68 -9.36 1.09 12.25
CA GLY A 68 -10.73 0.65 12.46
C GLY A 68 -11.12 -0.53 11.60
N GLU A 69 -12.40 -0.91 11.67
CA GLU A 69 -12.94 -2.00 10.85
C GLU A 69 -12.84 -1.68 9.34
N HIS A 70 -12.99 -0.40 8.99
CA HIS A 70 -12.91 0.10 7.62
C HIS A 70 -11.52 -0.01 6.99
N THR A 71 -10.45 -0.19 7.78
CA THR A 71 -9.07 -0.37 7.27
C THR A 71 -8.53 -1.79 7.37
N ARG A 72 -9.32 -2.74 7.92
CA ARG A 72 -8.92 -4.15 8.05
C ARG A 72 -8.92 -4.91 6.73
N VAL A 73 -9.81 -4.55 5.82
CA VAL A 73 -9.89 -5.17 4.49
C VAL A 73 -8.93 -4.46 3.55
N ARG A 74 -7.97 -5.22 2.99
CA ARG A 74 -6.95 -4.69 2.09
C ARG A 74 -6.81 -5.58 0.86
N THR A 75 -6.82 -4.97 -0.31
CA THR A 75 -6.51 -5.65 -1.57
C THR A 75 -5.02 -5.55 -1.83
N VAL A 76 -4.33 -6.70 -1.90
CA VAL A 76 -2.90 -6.76 -2.18
C VAL A 76 -2.69 -7.50 -3.48
N VAL A 77 -1.93 -6.89 -4.39
CA VAL A 77 -1.51 -7.51 -5.64
C VAL A 77 -0.25 -8.33 -5.39
N GLN A 78 -0.19 -9.53 -5.96
CA GLN A 78 0.99 -10.39 -5.89
C GLN A 78 2.04 -9.95 -6.91
N SER A 79 3.30 -9.82 -6.49
CA SER A 79 4.40 -9.45 -7.39
C SER A 79 4.72 -10.56 -8.38
N LYS A 80 5.12 -10.17 -9.60
CA LYS A 80 5.74 -11.11 -10.56
C LYS A 80 7.24 -11.31 -10.31
N VAL A 81 7.82 -10.45 -9.48
CA VAL A 81 9.24 -10.44 -9.14
C VAL A 81 9.42 -11.14 -7.81
N GLY A 82 10.19 -12.24 -7.82
CA GLY A 82 10.53 -13.05 -6.65
C GLY A 82 10.81 -14.50 -7.05
N GLY A 83 11.85 -15.12 -6.46
CA GLY A 83 12.23 -16.50 -6.79
C GLY A 83 11.10 -17.52 -6.56
N LEU A 84 10.24 -17.26 -5.57
CA LEU A 84 9.06 -18.09 -5.28
C LEU A 84 7.90 -17.86 -6.25
N ALA A 85 7.81 -16.69 -6.89
CA ALA A 85 6.72 -16.36 -7.81
C ALA A 85 6.77 -17.19 -9.11
N ALA A 86 7.94 -17.74 -9.46
CA ALA A 86 8.10 -18.62 -10.62
C ALA A 86 7.42 -20.00 -10.45
N PHE A 87 7.11 -20.39 -9.22
CA PHE A 87 6.55 -21.72 -8.90
C PHE A 87 5.05 -21.67 -8.57
N THR A 88 4.43 -20.49 -8.54
CA THR A 88 3.01 -20.33 -8.23
C THR A 88 2.17 -20.23 -9.50
N LYS A 89 0.98 -20.84 -9.50
CA LYS A 89 0.00 -20.78 -10.60
C LYS A 89 -1.24 -20.02 -10.14
N LYS A 90 -1.80 -19.18 -11.01
CA LYS A 90 -3.05 -18.46 -10.75
C LYS A 90 -4.24 -19.44 -10.86
N MET A 91 -5.04 -19.54 -9.80
CA MET A 91 -6.27 -20.34 -9.75
C MET A 91 -7.50 -19.43 -9.77
N VAL A 92 -8.60 -19.90 -10.38
CA VAL A 92 -9.91 -19.22 -10.29
C VAL A 92 -10.61 -19.64 -9.00
N THR A 93 -11.17 -18.66 -8.27
CA THR A 93 -11.90 -18.88 -7.03
C THR A 93 -13.28 -18.23 -7.10
N CYS A 94 -14.26 -18.79 -6.37
CA CYS A 94 -15.62 -18.25 -6.32
C CYS A 94 -15.64 -16.86 -5.69
N LEU A 95 -16.40 -15.91 -6.27
CA LEU A 95 -16.48 -14.51 -5.80
C LEU A 95 -16.90 -14.40 -4.33
N GLY A 96 -17.75 -15.31 -3.84
CA GLY A 96 -18.19 -15.34 -2.43
C GLY A 96 -17.17 -15.93 -1.44
N PHE A 97 -16.07 -16.52 -1.94
CA PHE A 97 -15.07 -17.24 -1.14
C PHE A 97 -13.64 -16.74 -1.44
N VAL A 98 -13.47 -15.48 -1.87
CA VAL A 98 -12.15 -14.89 -2.07
C VAL A 98 -11.54 -14.53 -0.71
N LEU A 99 -10.73 -15.46 -0.19
CA LEU A 99 -9.49 -15.21 0.55
C LEU A 99 -9.49 -14.00 1.51
N THR A 100 -10.26 -14.10 2.59
CA THR A 100 -9.92 -13.42 3.85
C THR A 100 -9.05 -14.35 4.70
N ARG A 101 -7.74 -14.22 4.55
CA ARG A 101 -6.75 -14.20 5.65
C ARG A 101 -5.43 -13.64 5.16
#